data_AF-A0A1V3L594-F1
#
_entry.id   AF-A0A1V3L594-F1
#
_cell.length_a   1.000
_cell.length_b   1.000
_cell.length_c   1.000
_cell.angle_alpha   90.00
_cell.angle_beta   90.00
_cell.angle_gamma   90.00
#
_symmetry.space_group_name_H-M   'P 1'
#
loop_
_entity.id
_entity.type
_entity.pdbx_description
1 polymer ?
#
loop_
_entity_poly.entity_id
_entity_poly.type
_entity_poly.pdbx_seq_one_letter_code
_entity_poly.pdbx_strand_id
1 'polypeptide(L)'
;MNKLIISIIMAMISMSSFAFDMKYIGVNNANVRQYADYSSPVIDKLPKGKMVTVYDTLNGWSRLTDVREANQRWVHSNDLCNTKGCSIGKTATNDLKSASKTNTMATYSKPKATQKSHKPRSVYSGGCSCGSGSYCYGPRGGRYCITSGGKKSYR
;
A
#
# COMPACT_ATOMS: atom_id res chain seq x y z
N MET A 1 16.70 -16.66 55.86
CA MET A 1 17.07 -17.34 54.61
C MET A 1 16.02 -17.03 53.53
N ASN A 2 15.75 -15.75 53.25
CA ASN A 2 14.54 -15.35 52.50
C ASN A 2 14.82 -14.33 51.37
N LYS A 3 16.10 -14.11 51.03
CA LYS A 3 16.50 -13.13 49.99
C LYS A 3 16.96 -13.77 48.68
N LEU A 4 16.91 -15.10 48.55
CA LEU A 4 17.39 -15.81 47.35
C LEU A 4 16.28 -16.23 46.36
N ILE A 5 15.00 -16.15 46.74
CA ILE A 5 13.89 -16.67 45.92
C ILE A 5 13.34 -15.61 44.94
N ILE A 6 13.56 -14.31 45.22
CA ILE A 6 13.06 -13.22 44.36
C ILE A 6 13.91 -13.03 43.09
N SER A 7 15.13 -13.57 43.04
CA SER A 7 16.02 -13.43 41.88
C SER A 7 15.76 -14.43 40.73
N ILE A 8 14.89 -15.42 40.92
CA ILE A 8 14.59 -16.45 39.90
C ILE A 8 13.29 -16.10 39.13
N ILE A 9 12.40 -15.31 39.71
CA ILE A 9 11.09 -14.97 39.12
C ILE A 9 11.14 -13.81 38.11
N MET A 10 12.25 -13.06 38.03
CA MET A 10 12.49 -12.05 36.98
C MET A 10 13.10 -12.63 35.69
N ALA A 11 13.39 -13.93 35.63
CA ALA A 11 13.85 -14.61 34.42
C ALA A 11 12.71 -15.19 33.57
N MET A 12 11.46 -15.08 34.02
CA MET A 12 10.25 -15.40 33.27
C MET A 12 9.65 -14.11 32.71
N ILE A 13 10.49 -13.23 32.11
CA ILE A 13 9.99 -12.13 31.28
C ILE A 13 9.25 -12.81 30.13
N SER A 14 7.95 -12.95 30.34
CA SER A 14 6.88 -13.15 29.37
C SER A 14 7.44 -13.13 27.96
N MET A 15 7.62 -14.31 27.36
CA MET A 15 7.79 -14.49 25.93
C MET A 15 6.49 -14.00 25.27
N SER A 16 6.30 -12.68 25.22
CA SER A 16 5.26 -12.03 24.45
C SER A 16 5.47 -12.48 23.03
N SER A 17 4.56 -13.30 22.53
CA SER A 17 4.62 -13.87 21.19
C SER A 17 4.49 -12.72 20.20
N PHE A 18 5.62 -12.12 19.80
CA PHE A 18 5.64 -11.12 18.75
C PHE A 18 5.36 -11.86 17.44
N ALA A 19 4.15 -11.69 16.93
CA ALA A 19 3.78 -12.21 15.63
C ALA A 19 4.43 -11.32 14.57
N PHE A 20 5.52 -11.80 13.98
CA PHE A 20 6.15 -11.16 12.84
C PHE A 20 5.53 -11.67 11.54
N ASP A 21 5.37 -10.76 10.57
CA ASP A 21 4.82 -11.11 9.27
C ASP A 21 5.95 -11.38 8.27
N MET A 22 5.87 -12.48 7.53
CA MET A 22 6.86 -12.82 6.51
C MET A 22 6.40 -12.34 5.15
N LYS A 23 7.21 -11.49 4.52
CA LYS A 23 6.91 -10.91 3.20
C LYS A 23 8.08 -11.07 2.23
N TYR A 24 7.80 -10.76 0.97
CA TYR A 24 8.77 -10.80 -0.12
C TYR A 24 8.84 -9.44 -0.80
N ILE A 25 10.02 -9.07 -1.27
CA ILE A 25 10.20 -7.85 -2.06
C ILE A 25 9.58 -8.06 -3.46
N GLY A 26 8.61 -7.22 -3.83
CA GLY A 26 7.89 -7.30 -5.10
C GLY A 26 8.52 -6.50 -6.24
N VAL A 27 9.45 -5.59 -5.93
CA VAL A 27 10.10 -4.67 -6.88
C VAL A 27 11.58 -5.02 -7.08
N ASN A 28 12.17 -4.63 -8.23
CA ASN A 28 13.56 -5.00 -8.56
C ASN A 28 14.61 -4.48 -7.58
N ASN A 29 14.42 -3.27 -7.05
CA ASN A 29 15.35 -2.62 -6.12
C ASN A 29 14.54 -1.81 -5.11
N ALA A 30 14.05 -2.47 -4.06
CA ALA A 30 13.33 -1.79 -2.99
C ALA A 30 14.31 -0.96 -2.15
N ASN A 31 13.96 0.29 -1.89
CA ASN A 31 14.78 1.16 -1.07
C ASN A 31 14.52 0.90 0.41
N VAL A 32 15.57 0.63 1.17
CA VAL A 32 15.52 0.54 2.62
C VAL A 32 16.03 1.85 3.20
N ARG A 33 15.26 2.43 4.10
CA ARG A 33 15.51 3.73 4.72
C ARG A 33 15.70 3.61 6.22
N GLN A 34 16.39 4.59 6.78
CA GLN A 34 16.64 4.67 8.23
C GLN A 34 15.38 4.98 9.04
N TYR A 35 14.45 5.79 8.48
CA TYR A 35 13.19 6.16 9.10
C TYR A 35 12.01 5.94 8.14
N ALA A 36 10.80 5.88 8.68
CA ALA A 36 9.53 5.72 7.95
C ALA A 36 9.09 7.01 7.23
N ASP A 37 9.97 7.58 6.40
CA ASP A 37 9.78 8.86 5.71
C ASP A 37 10.41 8.82 4.30
N TYR A 38 9.81 9.52 3.34
CA TYR A 38 10.33 9.67 1.98
C TYR A 38 11.63 10.50 1.91
N SER A 39 11.82 11.44 2.83
CA SER A 39 13.00 12.30 2.96
C SER A 39 14.15 11.64 3.72
N SER A 40 13.88 10.55 4.46
CA SER A 40 14.91 9.78 5.17
C SER A 40 15.96 9.23 4.21
N PRO A 41 17.26 9.19 4.59
CA PRO A 41 18.29 8.58 3.76
C PRO A 41 17.99 7.10 3.45
N VAL A 42 18.33 6.70 2.23
CA VAL A 42 18.34 5.30 1.80
C VAL A 42 19.65 4.68 2.23
N ILE A 43 19.59 3.68 3.10
CA ILE A 43 20.74 3.02 3.72
C ILE A 43 21.09 1.69 3.04
N ASP A 44 20.14 1.09 2.32
CA ASP A 44 20.33 -0.20 1.65
C ASP A 44 19.29 -0.38 0.51
N LYS A 45 19.53 -1.35 -0.38
CA LYS A 45 18.60 -1.74 -1.44
C LYS A 45 18.42 -3.25 -1.47
N LEU A 46 17.17 -3.69 -1.47
CA LEU A 46 16.83 -5.11 -1.49
C LEU A 46 16.38 -5.56 -2.89
N PRO A 47 16.92 -6.69 -3.40
CA PRO A 47 16.50 -7.23 -4.67
C PRO A 47 15.11 -7.87 -4.58
N LYS A 48 14.44 -7.95 -5.74
CA LYS A 48 13.16 -8.65 -5.89
C LYS A 48 13.23 -10.10 -5.40
N GLY A 49 12.14 -10.55 -4.79
CA GLY A 49 11.97 -11.92 -4.29
C GLY A 49 12.69 -12.18 -2.98
N LYS A 50 13.48 -11.24 -2.46
CA LYS A 50 14.10 -11.37 -1.14
C LYS A 50 13.02 -11.47 -0.07
N MET A 51 13.11 -12.49 0.77
CA MET A 51 12.24 -12.66 1.93
C MET A 51 12.70 -11.72 3.04
N VAL A 52 11.74 -11.06 3.68
CA VAL A 52 11.97 -10.13 4.79
C VAL A 52 10.94 -10.37 5.89
N THR A 53 11.37 -10.17 7.13
CA THR A 53 10.51 -10.22 8.31
C THR A 53 10.04 -8.80 8.62
N VAL A 54 8.74 -8.61 8.76
CA VAL A 54 8.12 -7.33 9.12
C VAL A 54 7.75 -7.37 10.60
N TYR A 55 8.33 -6.44 11.35
CA TYR A 55 8.13 -6.29 12.79
C TYR A 55 6.95 -5.38 13.11
N ASP A 56 6.72 -4.38 12.25
CA ASP A 56 5.72 -3.35 12.48
C ASP A 56 5.38 -2.64 11.17
N THR A 57 4.25 -1.93 11.13
CA THR A 57 3.86 -1.08 10.01
C THR A 57 3.36 0.27 10.49
N LEU A 58 3.98 1.34 10.02
CA LEU A 58 3.68 2.72 10.38
C LEU A 58 3.58 3.58 9.13
N ASN A 59 2.45 4.26 8.94
CA ASN A 59 2.25 5.23 7.84
C ASN A 59 2.60 4.70 6.43
N GLY A 60 2.27 3.43 6.15
CA GLY A 60 2.58 2.80 4.87
C GLY A 60 4.03 2.34 4.72
N TRP A 61 4.81 2.35 5.80
CA TRP A 61 6.15 1.77 5.88
C TRP A 61 6.15 0.54 6.77
N SER A 62 6.90 -0.48 6.36
CA SER A 62 7.11 -1.70 7.12
C SER A 62 8.53 -1.73 7.70
N ARG A 63 8.62 -1.95 9.02
CA ARG A 63 9.89 -2.05 9.75
C ARG A 63 10.43 -3.46 9.65
N LEU A 64 11.72 -3.59 9.31
CA LEU A 64 12.40 -4.87 9.08
C LEU A 64 13.29 -5.31 10.24
N THR A 65 13.40 -4.48 11.28
CA THR A 65 14.27 -4.67 12.45
C THR A 65 13.47 -4.59 13.74
N ASP A 66 13.99 -5.20 14.80
CA ASP A 66 13.37 -5.12 16.12
C ASP A 66 13.40 -3.67 16.65
N VAL A 67 12.43 -3.30 17.47
CA VAL A 67 12.35 -1.96 18.07
C VAL A 67 13.54 -1.65 18.99
N ARG A 68 14.20 -2.67 19.53
CA ARG A 68 15.35 -2.54 20.44
C ARG A 68 16.67 -2.29 19.71
N GLU A 69 16.71 -2.46 18.40
CA GLU A 69 17.90 -2.22 17.60
C GLU A 69 18.11 -0.71 17.37
N ALA A 70 19.36 -0.25 17.43
CA ALA A 70 19.68 1.16 17.19
C ALA A 70 19.46 1.58 15.73
N ASN A 71 19.71 0.66 14.78
CA ASN A 71 19.68 0.93 13.36
C ASN A 71 18.38 0.41 12.75
N GLN A 72 17.37 1.27 12.74
CA GLN A 72 16.08 0.90 12.18
C GLN A 72 16.12 0.84 10.65
N ARG A 73 15.42 -0.16 10.10
CA ARG A 73 15.33 -0.39 8.65
C ARG A 73 13.88 -0.42 8.23
N TRP A 74 13.52 0.47 7.31
CA TRP A 74 12.15 0.65 6.83
C TRP A 74 12.08 0.47 5.32
N VAL A 75 11.05 -0.21 4.85
CA VAL A 75 10.73 -0.35 3.42
C VAL A 75 9.29 0.06 3.20
N HIS A 76 8.97 0.61 2.03
CA HIS A 76 7.59 0.99 1.75
C HIS A 76 6.71 -0.27 1.65
N SER A 77 5.56 -0.29 2.31
CA SER A 77 4.71 -1.49 2.36
C SER A 77 4.18 -1.89 0.98
N ASN A 78 4.03 -0.93 0.05
CA ASN A 78 3.66 -1.23 -1.34
C ASN A 78 4.79 -1.85 -2.17
N ASP A 79 6.00 -1.98 -1.63
CA ASP A 79 7.09 -2.72 -2.28
C ASP A 79 7.12 -4.18 -1.82
N LEU A 80 6.24 -4.58 -0.89
CA LEU A 80 6.17 -5.90 -0.29
C LEU A 80 4.99 -6.71 -0.82
N CYS A 81 5.18 -8.03 -0.87
CA CYS A 81 4.19 -9.02 -1.25
C CYS A 81 4.08 -10.11 -0.18
N ASN A 82 2.89 -10.70 -0.07
CA ASN A 82 2.65 -11.83 0.85
C ASN A 82 3.10 -13.17 0.24
N THR A 83 3.28 -13.24 -1.08
CA THR A 83 3.65 -14.46 -1.79
C THR A 83 4.99 -14.31 -2.49
N LYS A 84 5.76 -15.41 -2.50
CA LYS A 84 7.02 -15.50 -3.23
C LYS A 84 6.78 -15.32 -4.74
N GLY A 85 7.67 -14.60 -5.41
CA GLY A 85 7.60 -14.40 -6.88
C GLY A 85 6.59 -13.34 -7.34
N CYS A 86 5.87 -12.71 -6.40
CA CYS A 86 5.03 -11.56 -6.70
C CYS A 86 5.84 -10.41 -7.30
N SER A 87 5.20 -9.69 -8.23
CA SER A 87 5.82 -8.64 -9.03
C SER A 87 4.97 -7.39 -8.98
N ILE A 88 5.47 -6.35 -8.33
CA ILE A 88 4.80 -5.06 -8.24
C ILE A 88 5.34 -4.19 -9.39
N GLY A 89 4.68 -4.30 -10.54
CA GLY A 89 4.90 -3.40 -11.67
C GLY A 89 4.13 -2.10 -11.46
N LYS A 90 4.64 -0.97 -11.96
CA LYS A 90 3.88 0.29 -12.05
C LYS A 90 2.73 0.14 -13.05
N THR A 91 1.67 -0.54 -12.64
CA THR A 91 0.32 -0.35 -13.20
C THR A 91 -0.56 0.05 -12.03
N ALA A 92 -0.67 1.35 -11.79
CA ALA A 92 -1.61 1.88 -10.82
C ALA A 92 -3.04 1.72 -11.35
N THR A 93 -3.75 0.71 -10.87
CA THR A 93 -5.16 0.80 -10.46
C THR A 93 -5.38 -0.17 -9.32
N ASN A 94 -6.05 0.33 -8.29
CA ASN A 94 -6.45 -0.37 -7.08
C ASN A 94 -7.23 -1.68 -7.34
N ASP A 95 -7.35 -2.49 -6.29
CA ASP A 95 -8.01 -3.82 -6.14
C ASP A 95 -7.00 -4.99 -6.23
N LEU A 96 -6.81 -5.88 -5.23
CA LEU A 96 -7.70 -6.48 -4.21
C LEU A 96 -6.88 -6.79 -2.94
N LYS A 97 -7.31 -6.38 -1.73
CA LYS A 97 -8.27 -7.09 -0.86
C LYS A 97 -7.81 -8.52 -0.48
N SER A 98 -7.10 -8.64 0.64
CA SER A 98 -7.02 -9.89 1.39
C SER A 98 -8.37 -10.23 1.99
N ALA A 99 -8.72 -11.51 1.93
CA ALA A 99 -10.00 -12.08 2.30
C ALA A 99 -10.31 -11.89 3.80
N SER A 100 -11.50 -11.39 4.12
CA SER A 100 -12.20 -11.75 5.36
C SER A 100 -13.61 -12.25 5.01
N LYS A 101 -13.90 -13.47 5.44
CA LYS A 101 -15.23 -14.09 5.43
C LYS A 101 -15.86 -13.85 6.79
N THR A 102 -17.00 -13.16 6.85
CA THR A 102 -18.03 -13.45 7.86
C THR A 102 -19.40 -12.96 7.38
N ASN A 103 -20.36 -13.87 7.30
CA ASN A 103 -21.78 -13.62 7.05
C ASN A 103 -22.47 -13.27 8.38
N THR A 104 -23.18 -12.15 8.49
CA THR A 104 -24.50 -12.11 9.17
C THR A 104 -25.30 -10.90 8.70
N MET A 105 -26.57 -11.15 8.38
CA MET A 105 -27.57 -10.20 7.89
C MET A 105 -28.22 -9.42 9.04
N ALA A 106 -28.42 -8.11 8.88
CA ALA A 106 -29.58 -7.37 9.41
C ALA A 106 -29.72 -5.99 8.74
N THR A 107 -30.97 -5.64 8.47
CA THR A 107 -31.56 -4.55 7.70
C THR A 107 -31.44 -3.14 8.31
N TYR A 108 -31.23 -2.09 7.48
CA TYR A 108 -32.18 -0.98 7.22
C TYR A 108 -31.48 0.31 6.73
N SER A 109 -31.96 0.80 5.58
CA SER A 109 -31.94 2.18 5.03
C SER A 109 -30.72 2.80 4.28
N LYS A 110 -31.01 3.12 3.01
CA LYS A 110 -30.33 3.93 1.97
C LYS A 110 -30.03 5.40 2.37
N PRO A 111 -29.34 6.25 1.55
CA PRO A 111 -28.96 6.07 0.13
C PRO A 111 -27.51 6.51 -0.31
N LYS A 112 -27.16 6.13 -1.57
CA LYS A 112 -26.30 6.84 -2.57
C LYS A 112 -24.79 7.00 -2.24
N ALA A 113 -23.80 6.70 -3.07
CA ALA A 113 -23.74 6.29 -4.48
C ALA A 113 -22.40 5.57 -4.74
N THR A 114 -22.45 4.53 -5.57
CA THR A 114 -21.35 3.76 -6.18
C THR A 114 -20.37 4.66 -6.99
N GLN A 115 -19.09 4.35 -7.21
CA GLN A 115 -18.56 3.45 -8.26
C GLN A 115 -17.01 3.39 -8.16
N LYS A 116 -16.38 2.20 -8.09
CA LYS A 116 -15.73 1.43 -9.17
C LYS A 116 -14.76 2.24 -10.07
N SER A 117 -13.47 1.89 -10.09
CA SER A 117 -12.49 2.37 -11.06
C SER A 117 -11.74 1.18 -11.69
N HIS A 118 -12.10 0.89 -12.94
CA HIS A 118 -11.44 -0.09 -13.81
C HIS A 118 -10.23 0.54 -14.52
N LYS A 119 -9.32 -0.36 -14.92
CA LYS A 119 -8.08 -0.16 -15.69
C LYS A 119 -8.22 0.64 -17.01
N PRO A 120 -7.08 1.10 -17.58
CA PRO A 120 -7.03 1.96 -18.75
C PRO A 120 -6.83 1.19 -20.07
N ARG A 121 -7.51 1.66 -21.13
CA ARG A 121 -6.95 2.10 -22.45
C ARG A 121 -7.91 1.78 -23.61
N SER A 122 -8.18 2.85 -24.37
CA SER A 122 -8.73 2.92 -25.74
C SER A 122 -9.68 1.83 -26.22
N VAL A 123 -10.98 2.12 -26.18
CA VAL A 123 -11.90 1.77 -27.26
C VAL A 123 -12.86 2.95 -27.43
N TYR A 124 -13.05 3.36 -28.67
CA TYR A 124 -14.11 4.24 -29.16
C TYR A 124 -15.45 4.01 -28.43
N SER A 125 -15.93 5.00 -27.67
CA SER A 125 -17.36 5.19 -27.29
C SER A 125 -17.50 6.36 -26.30
N GLY A 126 -17.93 7.52 -26.79
CA GLY A 126 -18.67 8.57 -26.05
C GLY A 126 -18.01 9.32 -24.86
N GLY A 127 -18.18 10.65 -24.81
CA GLY A 127 -18.40 11.27 -23.49
C GLY A 127 -17.98 12.72 -23.18
N CYS A 128 -17.37 13.49 -24.08
CA CYS A 128 -17.14 14.92 -23.79
C CYS A 128 -17.15 15.79 -25.03
N SER A 129 -18.34 15.93 -25.63
CA SER A 129 -18.55 16.81 -26.79
C SER A 129 -18.95 18.20 -26.33
N CYS A 130 -18.40 19.24 -26.96
CA CYS A 130 -18.73 20.62 -26.64
C CYS A 130 -20.23 20.93 -26.85
N GLY A 131 -20.88 20.25 -27.80
CA GLY A 131 -22.30 20.43 -28.10
C GLY A 131 -23.27 19.83 -27.06
N SER A 132 -22.82 18.91 -26.20
CA SER A 132 -23.65 18.27 -25.16
C SER A 132 -23.33 18.75 -23.75
N GLY A 133 -22.48 19.78 -23.60
CA GLY A 133 -22.10 20.32 -22.29
C GLY A 133 -21.28 19.37 -21.41
N SER A 134 -20.76 18.28 -22.00
CA SER A 134 -19.93 17.29 -21.31
C SER A 134 -18.45 17.59 -21.57
N TYR A 135 -17.66 17.67 -20.49
CA TYR A 135 -16.27 18.09 -20.56
C TYR A 135 -15.36 17.09 -19.86
N CYS A 136 -14.18 16.93 -20.42
CA CYS A 136 -13.09 16.11 -19.90
C CYS A 136 -12.02 16.98 -19.23
N TYR A 137 -11.18 16.38 -18.40
CA TYR A 137 -10.07 17.05 -17.74
C TYR A 137 -8.73 16.50 -18.23
N GLY A 138 -7.80 17.39 -18.53
CA GLY A 138 -6.48 17.06 -19.04
C GLY A 138 -5.47 16.72 -17.94
N PRO A 139 -4.33 16.14 -18.29
CA PRO A 139 -3.27 15.78 -17.34
C PRO A 139 -2.64 16.99 -16.62
N ARG A 140 -2.87 18.21 -17.13
CA ARG A 140 -2.45 19.48 -16.53
C ARG A 140 -3.58 20.20 -15.79
N GLY A 141 -4.69 19.51 -15.50
CA GLY A 141 -5.83 20.05 -14.73
C GLY A 141 -6.81 20.92 -15.51
N GLY A 142 -6.50 21.34 -16.74
CA GLY A 142 -7.41 22.14 -17.58
C GLY A 142 -8.59 21.35 -18.14
N ARG A 143 -9.77 22.00 -18.24
CA ARG A 143 -11.00 21.42 -18.78
C ARG A 143 -10.99 21.51 -20.31
N TYR A 144 -11.45 20.46 -20.99
CA TYR A 144 -11.54 20.43 -22.45
C TYR A 144 -12.76 19.66 -22.93
N CYS A 145 -13.21 19.95 -24.14
CA CYS A 145 -14.25 19.19 -24.84
C CYS A 145 -13.85 18.95 -26.30
N ILE A 146 -14.52 18.01 -26.96
CA ILE A 146 -14.30 17.65 -28.36
C ILE A 146 -15.35 18.34 -29.23
N THR A 147 -14.89 19.05 -30.27
CA THR A 147 -15.79 19.63 -31.28
C THR A 147 -16.28 18.56 -32.25
N SER A 148 -17.34 18.84 -33.01
CA SER A 148 -17.85 17.91 -34.03
C SER A 148 -16.81 17.52 -35.08
N GLY A 149 -15.77 18.35 -35.28
CA GLY A 149 -14.61 18.06 -36.14
C GLY A 149 -13.49 17.26 -35.47
N GLY A 150 -13.71 16.72 -34.27
CA GLY A 150 -12.73 15.87 -33.56
C GLY A 150 -11.56 16.60 -32.91
N LYS A 151 -11.57 17.95 -32.91
CA LYS A 151 -10.51 18.75 -32.26
C LYS A 151 -10.84 19.03 -30.80
N LYS A 152 -9.81 19.04 -29.95
CA LYS A 152 -9.92 19.44 -28.54
C LYS A 152 -9.98 20.95 -28.43
N SER A 153 -10.98 21.45 -27.73
CA SER A 153 -11.11 22.85 -27.34
C SER A 153 -10.98 22.93 -25.82
N TYR A 154 -10.02 23.75 -25.37
CA TYR A 154 -9.79 24.03 -23.95
C TYR A 154 -10.48 25.35 -23.60
N ARG A 155 -11.07 25.42 -22.40
CA ARG A 155 -11.66 26.63 -21.83
C ARG A 155 -11.18 26.82 -20.41
#